data_AF-A0A4Q3FIF6-F1
#
_entry.id   AF-A0A4Q3FIF6-F1
#
_cell.length_a   1.000
_cell.length_b   1.000
_cell.length_c   1.000
_cell.angle_alpha   90.00
_cell.angle_beta   90.00
_cell.angle_gamma   90.00
#
_symmetry.space_group_name_H-M   'P 1'
#
loop_
_entity.id
_entity.type
_entity.pdbx_description
1 polymer ?
#
loop_
_entity_poly.entity_id
_entity_poly.type
_entity_poly.pdbx_seq_one_letter_code
_entity_poly.pdbx_strand_id
1 'polypeptide(L)' 'MSVKINFFTEETDFNVKNKKALRNWIEATVIAENYVLKEVNYIFCNDAYLLKINQEYLQHDTYTDIIT' A
#
# COMPACT_ATOMS: atom_id res chain seq x y z
N MET A 1 -9.87 15.43 -12.45
CA MET A 1 -9.93 14.85 -11.09
C MET A 1 -8.50 14.66 -10.61
N SER A 2 -8.18 14.99 -9.36
CA SER A 2 -6.83 14.78 -8.83
C SER A 2 -6.70 13.34 -8.36
N VAL A 3 -5.78 12.59 -8.96
CA VAL A 3 -5.45 11.21 -8.57
C VAL A 3 -4.87 11.22 -7.16
N LYS A 4 -5.33 10.33 -6.28
CA LYS A 4 -4.88 10.26 -4.89
C LYS A 4 -4.10 8.98 -4.61
N ILE A 5 -2.78 9.10 -4.51
CA ILE A 5 -1.92 8.04 -3.98
C ILE A 5 -1.40 8.49 -2.62
N ASN A 6 -1.83 7.81 -1.56
CA ASN A 6 -1.46 8.13 -0.19
C ASN A 6 -0.54 7.05 0.38
N PHE A 7 0.39 7.50 1.22
CA PHE A 7 1.35 6.64 1.91
C PHE A 7 1.24 6.89 3.41
N PHE A 8 0.86 5.87 4.15
CA PHE A 8 0.69 5.86 5.61
C PHE A 8 1.65 4.86 6.25
N THR A 9 1.83 4.97 7.55
CA THR A 9 2.75 4.15 8.34
C THR A 9 2.07 3.82 9.66
N GLU A 10 1.97 2.54 9.99
CA GLU A 10 1.36 2.05 11.23
C GLU A 10 2.35 1.14 11.94
N GLU A 11 2.68 1.47 13.20
CA GLU A 11 3.56 0.67 14.06
C GLU A 11 4.93 0.32 13.44
N THR A 12 5.47 1.19 12.59
CA THR A 12 6.79 1.00 11.97
C THR A 12 7.53 2.33 11.83
N ASP A 13 8.86 2.30 11.98
CA ASP A 13 9.73 3.45 11.74
C ASP A 13 10.09 3.60 10.24
N PHE A 14 9.55 2.74 9.39
CA PHE A 14 9.79 2.79 7.96
C PHE A 14 9.23 4.10 7.36
N ASN A 15 10.08 4.83 6.65
CA ASN A 15 9.69 6.03 5.94
C ASN A 15 9.96 5.90 4.44
N VAL A 16 8.88 5.89 3.66
CA VAL A 16 8.98 5.80 2.20
C VAL A 16 9.58 7.07 1.60
N LYS A 17 10.72 6.89 0.92
CA LYS A 17 11.46 7.96 0.25
C LYS A 17 10.93 8.18 -1.17
N ASN A 18 11.28 9.32 -1.77
CA ASN A 18 10.99 9.63 -3.18
C ASN A 18 9.49 9.49 -3.56
N LYS A 19 8.58 9.83 -2.64
CA LYS A 19 7.12 9.72 -2.82
C LYS A 19 6.64 10.27 -4.16
N LYS A 20 7.20 11.39 -4.65
CA LYS A 20 6.84 11.96 -5.96
C LYS A 20 7.17 11.03 -7.13
N ALA A 21 8.38 10.47 -7.16
CA ALA A 21 8.80 9.55 -8.22
C ALA A 21 7.96 8.26 -8.19
N LEU A 22 7.67 7.74 -6.99
CA LEU A 22 6.79 6.58 -6.81
C LEU A 22 5.38 6.84 -7.34
N ARG A 23 4.77 7.99 -7.00
CA ARG A 23 3.45 8.35 -7.52
C ARG A 23 3.41 8.38 -9.03
N ASN A 24 4.40 9.03 -9.64
CA ASN A 24 4.49 9.12 -11.10
C ASN A 24 4.66 7.73 -11.73
N TRP A 25 5.48 6.86 -11.14
CA TRP A 25 5.68 5.50 -11.64
C TRP A 25 4.42 4.64 -11.51
N ILE A 26 3.73 4.68 -10.38
CA ILE A 26 2.47 3.97 -10.16
C ILE A 26 1.41 4.44 -11.17
N GLU A 27 1.22 5.76 -11.30
CA GLU A 27 0.26 6.33 -12.25
C GLU A 27 0.58 5.92 -13.69
N ALA A 28 1.84 6.03 -14.11
CA ALA A 28 2.28 5.61 -15.44
C ALA A 28 2.05 4.11 -15.68
N THR A 29 2.27 3.27 -14.67
CA THR A 29 2.05 1.81 -14.74
C THR A 29 0.56 1.50 -14.91
N VAL A 30 -0.30 2.12 -14.11
CA VAL A 30 -1.76 1.93 -14.21
C VAL A 30 -2.29 2.34 -15.59
N ILE A 31 -1.78 3.45 -16.14
CA ILE A 31 -2.13 3.90 -17.49
C ILE A 31 -1.63 2.91 -18.55
N ALA A 32 -0.39 2.42 -18.42
CA ALA A 32 0.20 1.45 -19.36
C ALA A 32 -0.59 0.13 -19.42
N GLU A 33 -1.19 -0.27 -18.29
CA GLU A 33 -2.08 -1.43 -18.20
C GLU A 33 -3.54 -1.14 -18.66
N ASN A 34 -3.80 0.03 -19.25
CA ASN A 34 -5.11 0.49 -19.72
C ASN A 34 -6.18 0.66 -18.62
N TYR A 35 -5.77 1.00 -17.40
CA TYR A 35 -6.67 1.29 -16.29
C TYR A 35 -6.71 2.77 -15.92
N VAL A 36 -7.73 3.15 -15.14
CA VAL A 36 -7.89 4.51 -14.60
C VAL A 36 -7.66 4.49 -13.10
N LEU A 37 -6.63 5.21 -12.65
CA LEU A 37 -6.33 5.35 -11.24
C LEU A 37 -7.31 6.32 -10.57
N LYS A 38 -8.05 5.84 -9.56
CA LYS A 38 -8.94 6.67 -8.72
C LYS A 38 -8.21 7.10 -7.44
N GLU A 39 -8.08 6.16 -6.53
CA GLU A 39 -7.45 6.35 -5.23
C GLU A 39 -6.79 5.04 -4.79
N VAL A 40 -5.58 5.13 -4.24
CA VAL A 40 -4.86 4.01 -3.65
C VAL A 40 -4.18 4.47 -2.36
N ASN A 41 -4.35 3.69 -1.31
CA ASN A 41 -3.73 3.90 -0.01
C ASN A 41 -2.74 2.77 0.25
N TYR A 42 -1.47 3.12 0.45
CA TYR A 42 -0.45 2.20 0.92
C TYR A 42 -0.24 2.41 2.41
N ILE A 43 -0.36 1.36 3.20
CA ILE A 43 -0.12 1.36 4.64
C ILE A 43 1.09 0.47 4.90
N PHE A 44 2.22 1.09 5.25
CA PHE A 44 3.42 0.36 5.65
C PHE A 44 3.32 0.01 7.13
N CYS A 45 3.58 -1.23 7.50
CA CYS A 45 3.48 -1.70 8.88
C CYS A 45 4.54 -2.75 9.20
N ASN A 46 4.63 -3.15 10.48
CA ASN A 46 5.49 -4.25 10.89
C ASN A 46 4.75 -5.60 10.74
N ASP A 47 5.50 -6.70 10.82
CA ASP A 47 4.98 -8.06 10.65
C ASP A 47 3.89 -8.43 11.68
N ALA A 48 4.00 -7.94 12.92
CA ALA A 48 3.04 -8.23 13.99
C ALA A 48 1.69 -7.55 13.75
N TYR A 49 1.71 -6.30 13.29
CA TYR A 49 0.52 -5.57 12.87
C TYR A 49 -0.13 -6.27 11.68
N LEU A 50 0.66 -6.66 10.68
CA LEU A 50 0.14 -7.32 9.49
C LEU A 50 -0.47 -8.71 9.80
N LEU A 51 0.16 -9.50 10.68
CA LEU A 51 -0.38 -10.77 11.17
C LEU A 51 -1.74 -10.58 11.84
N LYS A 52 -1.88 -9.55 12.69
CA LYS A 52 -3.15 -9.23 13.34
C LYS A 52 -4.25 -8.94 12.31
N ILE A 53 -3.97 -8.12 11.30
CA ILE A 53 -4.93 -7.85 10.21
C ILE A 53 -5.29 -9.14 9.45
N ASN A 54 -4.31 -10.00 9.18
CA ASN A 54 -4.52 -11.27 8.49
C ASN A 54 -5.47 -12.19 9.27
N GLN A 55 -5.31 -12.26 10.59
CA GLN A 55 -6.18 -13.03 11.48
C GLN A 55 -7.59 -12.40 11.59
N GLU A 56 -7.66 -11.08 11.80
CA GLU A 56 -8.93 -10.37 12.06
C GLU A 56 -9.85 -10.30 10.85
N TYR A 57 -9.30 -10.05 9.66
CA TYR A 57 -10.10 -9.78 8.46
C TYR A 57 -10.11 -10.93 7.46
N LEU A 58 -9.04 -11.73 7.39
CA LEU A 58 -8.90 -12.81 6.42
C LEU A 58 -8.97 -14.21 7.06
N GLN A 59 -9.00 -14.31 8.39
CA GLN A 59 -9.02 -15.58 9.13
C GLN A 59 -7.81 -16.47 8.85
N HIS A 60 -6.66 -15.84 8.54
CA HIS A 60 -5.42 -16.54 8.25
C HIS A 60 -4.40 -16.30 9.37
N ASP A 61 -3.86 -17.37 9.92
CA ASP A 61 -2.80 -17.33 10.95
C ASP A 61 -1.43 -17.60 10.31
N THR A 62 -1.01 -16.70 9.42
CA THR A 62 0.27 -16.78 8.71
C THR A 62 0.85 -15.39 8.48
N TYR A 63 2.17 -15.29 8.42
CA TYR A 63 2.84 -14.09 7.92
C TYR A 63 2.70 -14.01 6.39
N THR A 64 2.57 -12.78 5.89
CA THR A 64 2.53 -12.44 4.46
C THR A 64 3.29 -11.15 4.26
N ASP A 65 3.76 -10.89 3.05
CA ASP A 65 4.41 -9.62 2.72
C ASP A 65 3.40 -8.49 2.50
N ILE A 66 2.18 -8.82 2.03
CA ILE A 66 1.16 -7.86 1.59
C ILE A 66 -0.26 -8.39 1.87
N ILE A 67 -1.18 -7.47 2.18
CA ILE A 67 -2.65 -7.64 2.15
C ILE A 67 -3.24 -6.57 1.21
N THR A 68 -4.21 -6.93 0.38
CA THR A 68 -4.90 -6.03 -0.57
C THR A 68 -6.41 -6.12 -0.44
#